data_AF-A0A1I4YJ59-F1
#
_entry.id   AF-A0A1I4YJ59-F1
#
_cell.length_a   1.000
_cell.length_b   1.000
_cell.length_c   1.000
_cell.angle_alpha   90.00
_cell.angle_beta   90.00
_cell.angle_gamma   90.00
#
_symmetry.space_group_name_H-M   'P 1'
#
loop_
_entity.id
_entity.type
_entity.pdbx_description
1 polymer ?
#
loop_
_entity_poly.entity_id
_entity_poly.type
_entity_poly.pdbx_seq_one_letter_code
_entity_poly.pdbx_strand_id
1 'polypeptide(L)'
;MRKKLLSAFAGAALVLSLTAGCQTAPPDITSDQAAAFQSRVLAITGAVADGGYAAALEALTALETELDAAAAAGSVSFARHQRIEAAMTAVRADVQAAIDAQAVPEPEPAPIPSPAPAPKKTTAPVPEETTPAPETDAEKKAREKAEDEAEDEARKAEEEKKKAEEKAAEDAREAEEKAAEDAKKKAERDGKKPEAPAPKSAPTDAPAQAEVSPSND
;
A
#
# COMPACT_ATOMS: atom_id res chain seq x y z
N MET A 1 47.72 -16.53 2.76
CA MET A 1 48.43 -17.15 1.62
C MET A 1 47.41 -17.69 0.63
N ARG A 2 47.44 -17.20 -0.61
CA ARG A 2 46.56 -17.59 -1.72
C ARG A 2 47.18 -18.77 -2.46
N LYS A 3 46.56 -19.95 -2.48
CA LYS A 3 46.82 -21.00 -3.48
C LYS A 3 45.49 -21.72 -3.77
N LYS A 4 44.77 -21.27 -4.80
CA LYS A 4 44.75 -21.86 -6.16
C LYS A 4 43.90 -23.13 -6.23
N LEU A 5 42.61 -22.96 -6.49
CA LEU A 5 41.83 -23.91 -7.27
C LEU A 5 41.20 -23.12 -8.43
N LEU A 6 42.01 -22.92 -9.47
CA LEU A 6 41.52 -22.72 -10.81
C LEU A 6 40.89 -24.05 -11.23
N SER A 7 39.56 -24.10 -11.34
CA SER A 7 38.89 -25.07 -12.20
C SER A 7 38.34 -24.30 -13.39
N ALA A 8 39.04 -24.48 -14.52
CA ALA A 8 38.63 -23.99 -15.81
C ALA A 8 37.51 -24.89 -16.35
N PHE A 9 36.32 -24.33 -16.52
CA PHE A 9 35.37 -24.81 -17.51
C PHE A 9 35.25 -23.73 -18.58
N ALA A 10 36.06 -23.88 -19.63
CA ALA A 10 35.88 -23.19 -20.89
C ALA A 10 34.70 -23.85 -21.61
N GLY A 11 33.68 -23.07 -21.96
CA GLY A 11 32.64 -23.51 -22.89
C GLY A 11 31.23 -23.03 -22.53
N ALA A 12 30.94 -21.75 -22.76
CA ALA A 12 29.65 -21.26 -23.27
C ALA A 12 29.67 -19.71 -23.33
N ALA A 13 30.47 -19.16 -24.24
CA ALA A 13 30.17 -17.84 -24.79
C ALA A 13 28.97 -17.99 -25.74
N LEU A 14 27.72 -18.00 -25.22
CA LEU A 14 26.49 -17.59 -25.94
C LEU A 14 25.23 -17.75 -25.06
N VAL A 15 25.05 -16.91 -24.04
CA VAL A 15 23.71 -16.67 -23.47
C VAL A 15 23.56 -15.18 -23.17
N LEU A 16 23.68 -14.34 -24.21
CA LEU A 16 22.96 -13.06 -24.27
C LEU A 16 21.50 -13.35 -24.72
N SER A 17 20.86 -14.32 -24.07
CA SER A 17 19.50 -14.73 -24.40
C SER A 17 18.51 -13.74 -23.81
N LEU A 18 18.15 -12.74 -24.63
CA LEU A 18 16.79 -12.25 -24.80
C LEU A 18 15.91 -12.22 -23.55
N THR A 19 16.27 -11.43 -22.52
CA THR A 19 15.27 -10.93 -21.56
C THR A 19 14.43 -9.77 -22.15
N ALA A 20 14.53 -9.51 -23.45
CA ALA A 20 13.70 -8.56 -24.19
C ALA A 20 12.29 -9.11 -24.53
N GLY A 21 11.75 -10.02 -23.70
CA GLY A 21 10.57 -10.82 -24.05
C GLY A 21 9.54 -11.02 -22.94
N CYS A 22 9.42 -10.11 -21.96
CA CYS A 22 8.36 -10.24 -20.93
C CYS A 22 7.32 -9.13 -20.85
N GLN A 23 7.35 -8.08 -21.67
CA GLN A 23 6.15 -7.23 -21.86
C GLN A 23 6.22 -6.50 -23.20
N THR A 24 5.36 -6.90 -24.14
CA THR A 24 5.03 -6.05 -25.30
C THR A 24 3.93 -5.04 -24.97
N ALA A 25 3.40 -5.07 -23.74
CA ALA A 25 2.45 -4.11 -23.22
C ALA A 25 3.20 -2.92 -22.58
N PRO A 26 2.64 -1.69 -22.66
CA PRO A 26 3.15 -0.57 -21.89
C PRO A 26 3.22 -0.94 -20.40
N PRO A 27 4.23 -0.45 -19.67
CA PRO A 27 4.42 -0.83 -18.27
C PRO A 27 3.23 -0.35 -17.43
N ASP A 28 2.66 -1.24 -16.63
CA ASP A 28 1.56 -0.97 -15.69
C ASP A 28 1.97 -0.10 -14.49
N ILE A 29 3.27 0.19 -14.36
CA ILE A 29 3.88 0.99 -13.31
C ILE A 29 5.06 1.77 -13.88
N THR A 30 5.23 3.02 -13.48
CA THR A 30 6.41 3.81 -13.90
C THR A 30 7.68 3.31 -13.22
N SER A 31 8.85 3.58 -13.81
CA SER A 31 10.15 3.17 -13.25
C SER A 31 10.37 3.72 -11.85
N ASP A 32 9.99 4.98 -11.64
CA ASP A 32 10.26 5.70 -10.40
C ASP A 32 9.38 5.17 -9.28
N GLN A 33 8.10 4.90 -9.56
CA GLN A 33 7.20 4.26 -8.59
C GLN A 33 7.64 2.82 -8.27
N ALA A 34 8.11 2.08 -9.27
CA ALA A 34 8.65 0.73 -9.02
C ALA A 34 9.87 0.76 -8.09
N ALA A 35 10.78 1.72 -8.26
CA ALA A 35 11.94 1.89 -7.38
C ALA A 35 11.52 2.29 -5.95
N ALA A 36 10.55 3.20 -5.81
CA ALA A 36 10.00 3.60 -4.52
C ALA A 36 9.39 2.41 -3.76
N PHE A 37 8.54 1.61 -4.42
CA PHE A 37 7.93 0.44 -3.82
C PHE A 37 8.95 -0.62 -3.42
N GLN A 38 9.98 -0.86 -4.22
CA GLN A 38 11.06 -1.79 -3.85
C GLN A 38 11.78 -1.34 -2.57
N SER A 39 12.08 -0.04 -2.44
CA SER A 39 12.69 0.49 -1.22
C SER A 39 11.78 0.33 0.00
N ARG A 40 10.47 0.52 -0.16
CA ARG A 40 9.49 0.34 0.93
C ARG A 40 9.37 -1.12 1.36
N VAL A 41 9.29 -2.05 0.41
CA VAL A 41 9.26 -3.48 0.70
C VAL A 41 10.52 -3.91 1.46
N LEU A 42 11.70 -3.43 1.04
CA LEU A 42 12.94 -3.71 1.77
C LEU A 42 12.89 -3.20 3.22
N ALA A 43 12.38 -1.98 3.44
CA ALA A 43 12.22 -1.43 4.79
C ALA A 43 11.26 -2.27 5.66
N ILE A 44 10.12 -2.70 5.10
CA ILE A 44 9.16 -3.58 5.78
C ILE A 44 9.83 -4.91 6.15
N THR A 45 10.54 -5.54 5.21
CA THR A 45 11.21 -6.82 5.49
C THR A 45 12.31 -6.69 6.55
N GLY A 46 13.04 -5.57 6.56
CA GLY A 46 14.02 -5.27 7.61
C GLY A 46 13.35 -5.12 8.97
N ALA A 47 12.26 -4.36 9.04
CA ALA A 47 11.49 -4.19 10.28
C ALA A 47 10.97 -5.54 10.81
N VAL A 48 10.44 -6.42 9.96
CA VAL A 48 9.99 -7.76 10.36
C VAL A 48 11.17 -8.62 10.83
N ALA A 49 12.30 -8.59 10.13
CA ALA A 49 13.48 -9.37 10.49
C ALA A 49 14.08 -8.96 11.85
N ASP A 50 13.98 -7.67 12.20
CA ASP A 50 14.41 -7.13 13.48
C ASP A 50 13.36 -7.35 14.61
N GLY A 51 12.25 -8.04 14.33
CA GLY A 51 11.14 -8.23 15.26
C GLY A 51 10.28 -6.98 15.50
N GLY A 52 10.48 -5.94 14.69
CA GLY A 52 9.75 -4.67 14.73
C GLY A 52 8.39 -4.73 14.02
N TYR A 53 7.50 -5.64 14.43
CA TYR A 53 6.21 -5.85 13.76
C TYR A 53 5.30 -4.61 13.75
N ALA A 54 5.32 -3.80 14.83
CA ALA A 54 4.59 -2.53 14.85
C ALA A 54 5.12 -1.55 13.79
N ALA A 55 6.44 -1.46 13.63
CA ALA A 55 7.05 -0.62 12.60
C ALA A 55 6.76 -1.16 11.18
N ALA A 56 6.67 -2.47 11.01
CA ALA A 56 6.26 -3.09 9.75
C ALA A 56 4.80 -2.75 9.40
N LEU A 57 3.87 -2.75 10.37
CA LEU A 57 2.47 -2.35 10.14
C LEU A 57 2.35 -0.89 9.72
N GLU A 58 3.05 0.03 10.39
CA GLU A 58 3.09 1.44 10.00
C GLU A 58 3.66 1.63 8.59
N ALA A 59 4.73 0.92 8.26
CA ALA A 59 5.33 0.97 6.93
C ALA A 59 4.43 0.39 5.84
N LEU A 60 3.61 -0.63 6.15
CA LEU A 60 2.59 -1.16 5.25
C LEU A 60 1.48 -0.13 4.99
N THR A 61 0.98 0.55 6.03
CA THR A 61 -0.02 1.62 5.87
C THR A 61 0.50 2.80 5.05
N ALA A 62 1.77 3.17 5.24
CA ALA A 62 2.41 4.18 4.41
C ALA A 62 2.51 3.75 2.94
N LEU A 63 2.87 2.49 2.68
CA LEU A 63 2.95 1.94 1.32
C LEU A 63 1.56 1.90 0.64
N GLU A 64 0.49 1.63 1.38
CA GLU A 64 -0.89 1.66 0.88
C GLU A 64 -1.27 3.07 0.44
N THR A 65 -1.00 4.06 1.29
CA THR A 65 -1.25 5.47 0.98
C THR A 65 -0.48 5.92 -0.28
N GLU A 66 0.78 5.48 -0.42
CA GLU A 66 1.59 5.75 -1.59
C GLU A 66 1.05 5.06 -2.85
N LEU A 67 0.57 3.82 -2.72
CA LEU A 67 -0.03 3.06 -3.81
C LEU A 67 -1.31 3.73 -4.32
N ASP A 68 -2.19 4.19 -3.41
CA ASP A 68 -3.41 4.91 -3.74
C ASP A 68 -3.10 6.23 -4.45
N ALA A 69 -2.13 6.99 -3.93
CA ALA A 69 -1.68 8.23 -4.56
C ALA A 69 -1.09 7.98 -5.96
N ALA A 70 -0.30 6.92 -6.12
CA ALA A 70 0.29 6.54 -7.40
C ALA A 70 -0.77 6.10 -8.42
N ALA A 71 -1.82 5.40 -7.99
CA ALA A 71 -2.96 5.04 -8.82
C ALA A 71 -3.79 6.26 -9.23
N ALA A 72 -4.07 7.17 -8.28
CA ALA A 72 -4.76 8.44 -8.56
C ALA A 72 -3.98 9.33 -9.54
N ALA A 73 -2.64 9.30 -9.46
CA ALA A 73 -1.75 9.99 -10.40
C ALA A 73 -1.56 9.25 -11.73
N GLY A 74 -2.17 8.09 -11.93
CA GLY A 74 -2.02 7.26 -13.15
C GLY A 74 -0.64 6.63 -13.33
N SER A 75 0.22 6.69 -12.31
CA SER A 75 1.55 6.07 -12.33
C SER A 75 1.52 4.56 -12.05
N VAL A 76 0.38 4.05 -11.60
CA VAL A 76 0.05 2.63 -11.46
C VAL A 76 -1.31 2.40 -12.12
N SER A 77 -1.43 1.37 -12.97
CA SER A 77 -2.71 1.04 -13.59
C SER A 77 -3.70 0.49 -12.55
N PHE A 78 -5.00 0.72 -12.72
CA PHE A 78 -6.03 0.24 -11.79
C PHE A 78 -5.95 -1.26 -11.53
N ALA A 79 -5.81 -2.07 -12.60
CA ALA A 79 -5.66 -3.51 -12.46
C ALA A 79 -4.40 -3.92 -11.68
N ARG A 80 -3.33 -3.12 -11.74
CA ARG A 80 -2.11 -3.34 -10.97
C ARG A 80 -2.27 -2.93 -9.52
N HIS A 81 -2.93 -1.80 -9.26
CA HIS A 81 -3.28 -1.33 -7.92
C HIS A 81 -4.05 -2.41 -7.14
N GLN A 82 -5.17 -2.91 -7.68
CA GLN A 82 -6.00 -3.94 -7.03
C GLN A 82 -5.20 -5.21 -6.66
N ARG A 83 -4.29 -5.65 -7.54
CA ARG A 83 -3.45 -6.83 -7.28
C ARG A 83 -2.45 -6.58 -6.15
N ILE A 84 -1.86 -5.38 -6.10
CA ILE A 84 -0.91 -5.02 -5.05
C ILE A 84 -1.65 -4.86 -3.72
N GLU A 85 -2.81 -4.20 -3.69
CA GLU A 85 -3.64 -4.02 -2.50
C GLU A 85 -4.04 -5.38 -1.87
N ALA A 86 -4.47 -6.34 -2.70
CA ALA A 86 -4.77 -7.69 -2.23
C ALA A 86 -3.55 -8.38 -1.60
N ALA A 87 -2.37 -8.25 -2.22
CA ALA A 87 -1.13 -8.79 -1.68
C ALA A 87 -0.72 -8.10 -0.36
N MET A 88 -0.89 -6.78 -0.26
CA MET A 88 -0.61 -6.03 0.98
C MET A 88 -1.53 -6.43 2.12
N THR A 89 -2.82 -6.66 1.81
CA THR A 89 -3.79 -7.17 2.78
C THR A 89 -3.37 -8.53 3.33
N ALA A 90 -2.92 -9.45 2.46
CA ALA A 90 -2.39 -10.74 2.89
C ALA A 90 -1.15 -10.59 3.80
N VAL A 91 -0.19 -9.74 3.42
CA VAL A 91 1.01 -9.49 4.23
C VAL A 91 0.66 -8.89 5.58
N ARG A 92 -0.31 -7.97 5.65
CA ARG A 92 -0.80 -7.44 6.94
C ARG A 92 -1.36 -8.54 7.82
N ALA A 93 -2.15 -9.45 7.25
CA ALA A 93 -2.68 -10.60 7.98
C ALA A 93 -1.55 -11.50 8.51
N ASP A 94 -0.53 -11.77 7.70
CA ASP A 94 0.64 -12.57 8.12
C ASP A 94 1.43 -11.90 9.25
N VAL A 95 1.66 -10.59 9.15
CA VAL A 95 2.33 -9.81 10.22
C VAL A 95 1.50 -9.84 11.51
N GLN A 96 0.18 -9.71 11.42
CA GLN A 96 -0.70 -9.79 12.58
C GLN A 96 -0.67 -11.19 13.21
N ALA A 97 -0.71 -12.25 12.40
CA ALA A 97 -0.57 -13.62 12.88
C ALA A 97 0.77 -13.85 13.59
N ALA A 98 1.86 -13.25 13.10
CA ALA A 98 3.16 -13.33 13.75
C ALA A 98 3.21 -12.58 15.10
N ILE A 99 2.47 -11.46 15.23
CA ILE A 99 2.28 -10.77 16.51
C ILE A 99 1.51 -11.67 17.48
N ASP A 100 0.40 -12.26 17.03
CA ASP A 100 -0.44 -13.11 17.87
C ASP A 100 0.30 -14.38 18.32
N ALA A 101 1.12 -14.96 17.45
CA ALA A 101 1.95 -16.11 17.77
C ALA A 101 3.01 -15.81 18.86
N GLN A 102 3.56 -14.59 18.91
CA GLN A 102 4.48 -14.18 19.98
C GLN A 102 3.78 -13.92 21.32
N ALA A 103 2.48 -13.63 21.30
CA ALA A 103 1.70 -13.47 22.53
C ALA A 103 1.39 -14.80 23.21
N VAL A 104 1.55 -15.94 22.50
CA VAL A 104 1.45 -17.27 23.07
C VAL A 104 2.81 -17.64 23.68
N PRO A 105 2.90 -17.83 25.01
CA PRO A 105 4.15 -18.28 25.61
C PRO A 105 4.54 -19.64 25.02
N GLU A 106 5.76 -19.71 24.49
CA GLU A 106 6.36 -20.96 24.03
C GLU A 106 6.35 -21.96 25.20
N PRO A 107 5.76 -23.15 25.07
CA PRO A 107 5.81 -24.15 26.14
C PRO A 107 7.27 -24.46 26.45
N GLU A 108 7.65 -24.31 27.72
CA GLU A 108 8.99 -24.64 28.19
C GLU A 108 9.38 -26.04 27.66
N PRO A 109 10.53 -26.17 26.98
CA PRO A 109 10.97 -27.47 26.49
C PRO A 109 11.15 -28.39 27.70
N ALA A 110 10.35 -29.46 27.76
CA ALA A 110 10.56 -30.54 28.70
C ALA A 110 12.03 -31.02 28.56
N PRO A 111 12.74 -31.26 29.68
CA PRO A 111 14.16 -31.58 29.65
C PRO A 111 14.42 -32.82 28.79
N ILE A 112 15.22 -32.63 27.73
CA ILE A 112 15.70 -33.70 26.87
C ILE A 112 16.70 -34.55 27.68
N PRO A 113 16.49 -35.86 27.88
CA PRO A 113 17.52 -36.70 28.49
C PRO A 113 18.74 -36.77 27.58
N SER A 114 19.91 -36.56 28.18
CA SER A 114 21.23 -36.56 27.54
C SER A 114 21.48 -37.83 26.71
N PRO A 115 21.86 -37.73 25.42
CA PRO A 115 22.21 -38.91 24.62
C PRO A 115 23.63 -39.39 24.94
N ALA A 116 23.74 -40.63 25.42
CA ALA A 116 24.98 -41.40 25.49
C ALA A 116 25.48 -41.78 24.07
N PRO A 117 26.80 -41.93 23.85
CA PRO A 117 27.36 -42.05 22.50
C PRO A 117 27.22 -43.46 21.89
N ALA A 118 26.70 -43.49 20.64
CA ALA A 118 26.88 -44.37 19.47
C ALA A 118 27.08 -45.91 19.63
N PRO A 119 26.52 -46.71 18.70
CA PRO A 119 27.36 -47.14 17.58
C PRO A 119 26.67 -47.17 16.19
N LYS A 120 27.51 -47.00 15.16
CA LYS A 120 27.21 -47.09 13.72
C LYS A 120 26.62 -48.45 13.33
N LYS A 121 25.66 -48.46 12.40
CA LYS A 121 25.54 -49.48 11.32
C LYS A 121 24.57 -49.04 10.22
N THR A 122 25.11 -49.01 9.00
CA THR A 122 24.50 -49.30 7.69
C THR A 122 23.13 -49.98 7.73
N THR A 123 22.14 -49.51 6.97
CA THR A 123 21.57 -50.18 5.76
C THR A 123 20.59 -49.21 5.05
N ALA A 124 20.71 -49.08 3.73
CA ALA A 124 19.67 -48.51 2.86
C ALA A 124 18.48 -49.48 2.75
N PRO A 125 17.26 -49.00 2.48
CA PRO A 125 16.76 -49.09 1.11
C PRO A 125 15.93 -47.88 0.63
N VAL A 126 15.94 -47.70 -0.69
CA VAL A 126 15.03 -46.93 -1.57
C VAL A 126 13.80 -47.84 -1.89
N PRO A 127 12.63 -47.44 -2.46
CA PRO A 127 11.96 -46.14 -2.71
C PRO A 127 10.48 -46.08 -2.21
N GLU A 128 9.84 -44.90 -2.19
CA GLU A 128 8.45 -44.76 -2.71
C GLU A 128 8.12 -43.30 -3.04
N GLU A 129 7.71 -43.06 -4.28
CA GLU A 129 7.11 -41.83 -4.77
C GLU A 129 5.72 -41.65 -4.14
N THR A 130 5.47 -40.52 -3.49
CA THR A 130 4.11 -40.04 -3.23
C THR A 130 3.76 -38.98 -4.26
N THR A 131 3.06 -39.42 -5.30
CA THR A 131 2.16 -38.58 -6.09
C THR A 131 1.03 -38.07 -5.18
N PRO A 132 0.78 -36.76 -5.07
CA PRO A 132 -0.50 -36.29 -4.53
C PRO A 132 -1.62 -36.53 -5.55
N ALA A 133 -2.73 -37.04 -5.04
CA ALA A 133 -3.94 -37.43 -5.76
C ALA A 133 -4.65 -36.24 -6.44
N PRO A 134 -5.45 -36.49 -7.50
CA PRO A 134 -6.27 -35.48 -8.15
C PRO A 134 -7.41 -34.98 -7.23
N GLU A 135 -7.56 -33.66 -7.14
CA GLU A 135 -8.63 -32.95 -6.44
C GLU A 135 -9.99 -33.33 -7.05
N THR A 136 -10.94 -33.70 -6.19
CA THR A 136 -12.26 -34.20 -6.60
C THR A 136 -13.23 -33.06 -6.92
N ASP A 137 -14.08 -33.25 -7.95
CA ASP A 137 -15.19 -32.37 -8.38
C ASP A 137 -16.18 -31.90 -7.28
N ALA A 138 -16.12 -32.46 -6.07
CA ALA A 138 -16.96 -32.07 -4.95
C ALA A 138 -16.58 -30.71 -4.34
N GLU A 139 -15.30 -30.32 -4.37
CA GLU A 139 -14.81 -29.08 -3.73
C GLU A 139 -15.14 -27.83 -4.56
N LYS A 140 -15.16 -27.96 -5.89
CA LYS A 140 -15.53 -26.88 -6.83
C LYS A 140 -16.98 -26.43 -6.65
N LYS A 141 -17.91 -27.35 -6.34
CA LYS A 141 -19.34 -27.06 -6.16
C LYS A 141 -19.66 -26.40 -4.81
N ALA A 142 -18.83 -26.62 -3.79
CA ALA A 142 -18.96 -25.94 -2.50
C ALA A 142 -18.46 -24.49 -2.56
N ARG A 143 -17.40 -24.22 -3.35
CA ARG A 143 -16.84 -22.88 -3.55
C ARG A 143 -17.77 -21.96 -4.35
N GLU A 144 -18.43 -22.49 -5.37
CA GLU A 144 -19.39 -21.73 -6.21
C GLU A 144 -20.62 -21.26 -5.43
N LYS A 145 -21.13 -22.07 -4.48
CA LYS A 145 -22.26 -21.67 -3.61
C LYS A 145 -21.87 -20.61 -2.56
N ALA A 146 -20.60 -20.57 -2.15
CA ALA A 146 -20.10 -19.58 -1.19
C ALA A 146 -19.83 -18.21 -1.85
N GLU A 147 -19.53 -18.18 -3.15
CA GLU A 147 -19.32 -16.94 -3.91
C GLU A 147 -20.63 -16.19 -4.18
N ASP A 148 -21.73 -16.88 -4.54
CA ASP A 148 -23.05 -16.26 -4.75
C ASP A 148 -23.65 -15.64 -3.47
N GLU A 149 -23.47 -16.28 -2.30
CA GLU A 149 -23.95 -15.74 -1.02
C GLU A 149 -23.12 -14.54 -0.53
N ALA A 150 -21.86 -14.42 -0.95
CA ALA A 150 -21.01 -13.28 -0.62
C ALA A 150 -21.33 -12.04 -1.49
N GLU A 151 -21.76 -12.22 -2.73
CA GLU A 151 -22.08 -11.12 -3.65
C GLU A 151 -23.38 -10.39 -3.26
N ASP A 152 -24.40 -11.11 -2.78
CA ASP A 152 -25.67 -10.51 -2.30
C ASP A 152 -25.48 -9.67 -1.02
N GLU A 153 -24.62 -10.11 -0.09
CA GLU A 153 -24.28 -9.33 1.11
C GLU A 153 -23.42 -8.10 0.78
N ALA A 154 -22.50 -8.20 -0.19
CA ALA A 154 -21.72 -7.06 -0.66
C ALA A 154 -22.60 -5.98 -1.30
N ARG A 155 -23.58 -6.38 -2.11
CA ARG A 155 -24.52 -5.45 -2.76
C ARG A 155 -25.41 -4.71 -1.74
N LYS A 156 -25.82 -5.41 -0.67
CA LYS A 156 -26.60 -4.81 0.41
C LYS A 156 -25.77 -3.81 1.23
N ALA A 157 -24.50 -4.13 1.50
CA ALA A 157 -23.58 -3.22 2.18
C ALA A 157 -23.27 -1.96 1.35
N GLU A 158 -23.16 -2.09 0.02
CA GLU A 158 -22.94 -0.95 -0.88
C GLU A 158 -24.18 -0.03 -0.94
N GLU A 159 -25.40 -0.59 -0.96
CA GLU A 159 -26.65 0.17 -0.93
C GLU A 159 -26.82 0.95 0.39
N GLU A 160 -26.49 0.34 1.54
CA GLU A 160 -26.50 1.03 2.83
C GLU A 160 -25.46 2.14 2.91
N LYS A 161 -24.25 1.91 2.39
CA LYS A 161 -23.20 2.92 2.32
C LYS A 161 -23.63 4.12 1.46
N LYS A 162 -24.22 3.87 0.29
CA LYS A 162 -24.72 4.93 -0.60
C LYS A 162 -25.82 5.76 0.07
N LYS A 163 -26.74 5.10 0.79
CA LYS A 163 -27.80 5.78 1.54
C LYS A 163 -27.26 6.61 2.71
N ALA A 164 -26.21 6.14 3.38
CA ALA A 164 -25.55 6.90 4.44
C ALA A 164 -24.81 8.12 3.89
N GLU A 165 -24.17 8.00 2.72
CA GLU A 165 -23.47 9.11 2.05
C GLU A 165 -24.46 10.17 1.54
N GLU A 166 -25.58 9.75 0.95
CA GLU A 166 -26.65 10.68 0.51
C GLU A 166 -27.24 11.45 1.69
N LYS A 167 -27.51 10.77 2.81
CA LYS A 167 -27.99 11.43 4.03
C LYS A 167 -26.97 12.41 4.60
N ALA A 168 -25.68 12.04 4.62
CA ALA A 168 -24.63 12.93 5.11
C ALA A 168 -24.47 14.18 4.23
N ALA A 169 -24.66 14.05 2.92
CA ALA A 169 -24.65 15.17 1.99
C ALA A 169 -25.87 16.10 2.16
N GLU A 170 -27.05 15.55 2.47
CA GLU A 170 -28.25 16.34 2.79
C GLU A 170 -28.06 17.13 4.09
N ASP A 171 -27.62 16.47 5.17
CA ASP A 171 -27.37 17.10 6.47
C ASP A 171 -26.30 18.22 6.34
N ALA A 172 -25.28 18.03 5.50
CA ALA A 172 -24.24 19.04 5.25
C ALA A 172 -24.77 20.28 4.50
N ARG A 173 -25.67 20.09 3.53
CA ARG A 173 -26.30 21.20 2.80
C ARG A 173 -27.21 22.03 3.70
N GLU A 174 -27.98 21.39 4.57
CA GLU A 174 -28.83 22.08 5.54
C GLU A 174 -27.99 22.91 6.54
N ALA A 175 -26.84 22.38 6.96
CA ALA A 175 -25.90 23.11 7.83
C ALA A 175 -25.28 24.33 7.12
N GLU A 176 -24.92 24.20 5.84
CA GLU A 176 -24.37 25.31 5.05
C GLU A 176 -25.40 26.42 4.80
N GLU A 177 -26.66 26.05 4.48
CA GLU A 177 -27.76 27.02 4.32
C GLU A 177 -28.02 27.80 5.61
N LYS A 178 -28.04 27.12 6.76
CA LYS A 178 -28.23 27.77 8.06
C LYS A 178 -27.07 28.69 8.42
N ALA A 179 -25.83 28.29 8.13
CA ALA A 179 -24.65 29.12 8.35
C ALA A 179 -24.67 30.40 7.48
N ALA A 180 -25.16 30.30 6.24
CA ALA A 180 -25.34 31.44 5.36
C ALA A 180 -26.44 32.39 5.85
N GLU A 181 -27.56 31.88 6.39
CA GLU A 181 -28.63 32.69 6.98
C GLU A 181 -28.12 33.46 8.22
N ASP A 182 -27.42 32.77 9.12
CA ASP A 182 -26.84 33.37 10.33
C ASP A 182 -25.79 34.44 9.98
N ALA A 183 -24.95 34.20 8.96
CA ALA A 183 -23.98 35.18 8.47
C ALA A 183 -24.67 36.44 7.90
N LYS A 184 -25.76 36.27 7.14
CA LYS A 184 -26.54 37.40 6.59
C LYS A 184 -27.20 38.22 7.70
N LYS A 185 -27.78 37.56 8.70
CA LYS A 185 -28.40 38.21 9.87
C LYS A 185 -27.37 38.95 10.72
N LYS A 186 -26.15 38.42 10.84
CA LYS A 186 -25.03 39.08 11.51
C LYS A 186 -24.57 40.33 10.74
N ALA A 187 -24.43 40.25 9.41
CA ALA A 187 -24.05 41.39 8.58
C ALA A 187 -25.08 42.54 8.64
N GLU A 188 -26.38 42.23 8.73
CA GLU A 188 -27.43 43.24 8.86
C GLU A 188 -27.40 43.94 10.24
N ARG A 189 -27.04 43.21 11.31
CA ARG A 189 -26.81 43.79 12.64
C ARG A 189 -25.59 44.72 12.68
N ASP A 190 -24.50 44.31 12.02
CA ASP A 190 -23.23 45.06 12.00
C ASP A 190 -23.27 46.27 11.03
N GLY A 191 -24.22 46.30 10.08
CA GLY A 191 -24.41 47.38 9.10
C GLY A 191 -25.09 48.67 9.62
N LYS A 192 -25.54 48.72 10.88
CA LYS A 192 -26.21 49.91 11.44
C LYS A 192 -25.21 50.94 11.99
N LYS A 193 -24.59 51.68 11.05
CA LYS A 193 -24.00 53.04 11.16
C LYS A 193 -22.94 53.29 12.27
N PRO A 194 -21.65 53.33 11.93
CA PRO A 194 -20.76 54.34 12.48
C PRO A 194 -20.92 55.65 11.70
N GLU A 195 -21.29 56.67 12.45
CA GLU A 195 -21.35 58.07 12.08
C GLU A 195 -20.01 58.56 11.52
N ALA A 196 -20.05 59.22 10.36
CA ALA A 196 -18.87 59.80 9.73
C ALA A 196 -18.30 60.97 10.55
N PRO A 197 -16.97 61.10 10.63
CA PRO A 197 -16.33 62.41 10.60
C PRO A 197 -15.62 62.66 9.26
N ALA A 198 -15.69 63.93 8.85
CA ALA A 198 -15.43 64.51 7.53
C ALA A 198 -14.05 64.21 6.88
N PRO A 199 -13.96 64.31 5.55
CA PRO A 199 -12.69 64.24 4.83
C PRO A 199 -11.96 65.59 4.86
N LYS A 200 -10.67 65.58 5.19
CA LYS A 200 -9.76 66.67 4.84
C LYS A 200 -8.46 66.14 4.25
N SER A 201 -8.34 66.45 2.95
CA SER A 201 -7.11 66.86 2.27
C SER A 201 -6.10 65.77 1.86
N ALA A 202 -6.09 65.50 0.55
CA ALA A 202 -4.88 65.20 -0.22
C ALA A 202 -3.90 66.40 -0.20
N PRO A 203 -2.61 66.19 -0.51
CA PRO A 203 -2.11 66.35 -1.89
C PRO A 203 -1.14 65.21 -2.31
N THR A 204 -1.19 64.68 -3.54
CA THR A 204 -0.54 65.19 -4.78
C THR A 204 0.99 65.23 -4.70
N ASP A 205 1.66 64.24 -5.32
CA ASP A 205 2.90 64.34 -6.13
C ASP A 205 3.24 62.91 -6.63
N ALA A 206 3.07 62.55 -7.91
CA ALA A 206 3.92 62.79 -9.08
C ALA A 206 4.63 61.48 -9.53
N PRO A 207 4.67 61.15 -10.85
CA PRO A 207 5.24 59.91 -11.37
C PRO A 207 6.65 60.06 -11.99
N ALA A 208 7.51 59.06 -11.82
CA ALA A 208 8.75 58.85 -12.59
C ALA A 208 9.02 57.33 -12.64
N GLN A 209 8.83 56.63 -13.76
CA GLN A 209 9.77 56.46 -14.90
C GLN A 209 11.07 55.73 -14.53
N ALA A 210 11.29 54.57 -15.18
CA ALA A 210 12.56 53.91 -15.57
C ALA A 210 12.38 52.37 -15.54
N GLU A 211 12.14 51.69 -16.66
CA GLU A 211 13.17 51.14 -17.56
C GLU A 211 14.23 50.27 -16.84
N VAL A 212 14.11 48.94 -16.93
CA VAL A 212 15.26 48.02 -17.06
C VAL A 212 14.85 46.78 -17.87
N SER A 213 15.67 46.51 -18.89
CA SER A 213 15.70 45.46 -19.92
C SER A 213 15.46 44.00 -19.49
N PRO A 214 15.26 43.11 -20.46
CA PRO A 214 15.99 41.85 -20.49
C PRO A 214 16.88 41.72 -21.73
N SER A 215 18.14 41.36 -21.49
CA SER A 215 19.10 40.95 -22.52
C SER A 215 19.91 39.77 -21.97
N ASN A 216 20.32 38.90 -22.89
CA ASN A 216 21.18 37.72 -22.77
C ASN A 216 20.49 36.42 -22.36
N ASP A 217 20.73 35.29 -23.02
CA ASP A 217 21.34 34.93 -24.32
C ASP A 217 20.85 33.50 -24.59
#